data_AF-A0AAV0VWC7-F1
#
_entry.id   AF-A0AAV0VWC7-F1
#
_cell.length_a   1.000
_cell.length_b   1.000
_cell.length_c   1.000
_cell.angle_alpha   90.00
_cell.angle_beta   90.00
_cell.angle_gamma   90.00
#
_symmetry.space_group_name_H-M   'P 1'
#
loop_
_entity.id
_entity.type
_entity.pdbx_description
1 polymer ?
#
loop_
_entity_poly.entity_id
_entity_poly.type
_entity_poly.pdbx_seq_one_letter_code
_entity_poly.pdbx_strand_id
1 'polypeptide(L)'
;MPDFANKKILQLTDRVHELMSELQIIKSSASDDYAKNKDFTEIKQLTDKYNLSNKTICNYRNQIRQLKNDLKITQNALSNEIGDPAMMQTVLLGTGKSNYIGRAQKILVLQQRVNELQAKQRDSKIKELHNSTVNTRKMEKASKAINDQILKDTQLKVRELAKSEEIWKSRSKALDVEITVLRVQIQKLLSKSEFDNQLIDQLKAELSNNNKQRLKTKDSVTKLEESITLLQSKNEKAAKIIEQQTSDLKDRDMRISHLESKILNINETIQDRNMRSIDFTDPKEIFIKKLNGFENQQLVDLLRIAHNKICEHVLVAIDFKNKYLMEKQKLQKFESKMGCLSSSFKQRSNSISYHLKNELNPNEKLIELQNKLELVEEERAAFKERLDTLIMLNKDNVHTFTRSLNNMKQQLIQ
;
A
#
# COMPACT_ATOMS: atom_id res chain seq x y z
N MET A 1 -185.49 80.56 -70.89
CA MET A 1 -184.84 79.29 -70.50
C MET A 1 -183.53 79.54 -69.71
N PRO A 2 -183.56 80.11 -68.48
CA PRO A 2 -182.36 80.41 -67.67
C PRO A 2 -182.07 79.37 -66.55
N ASP A 3 -182.87 78.29 -66.46
CA ASP A 3 -182.98 77.46 -65.25
C ASP A 3 -181.92 76.33 -65.14
N PHE A 4 -181.20 76.00 -66.22
CA PHE A 4 -180.19 74.93 -66.23
C PHE A 4 -178.84 75.35 -65.62
N ALA A 5 -178.46 76.61 -65.74
CA ALA A 5 -177.16 77.12 -65.27
C ALA A 5 -177.05 77.12 -63.74
N ASN A 6 -178.13 77.51 -63.05
CA ASN A 6 -178.14 77.59 -61.59
C ASN A 6 -178.01 76.22 -60.92
N LYS A 7 -178.61 75.17 -61.52
CA LYS A 7 -178.51 73.80 -60.99
C LYS A 7 -177.09 73.25 -61.06
N LYS A 8 -176.32 73.65 -62.08
CA LYS A 8 -174.93 73.22 -62.26
C LYS A 8 -173.95 73.91 -61.30
N ILE A 9 -174.24 75.16 -60.94
CA ILE A 9 -173.46 75.90 -59.94
C ILE A 9 -173.59 75.26 -58.55
N LEU A 10 -174.81 74.81 -58.17
CA LEU A 10 -175.02 74.17 -56.88
C LEU A 10 -174.26 72.83 -56.78
N GLN A 11 -174.33 71.99 -57.81
CA GLN A 11 -173.57 70.72 -57.84
C GLN A 11 -172.05 70.92 -57.77
N LEU A 12 -171.52 71.96 -58.41
CA LEU A 12 -170.09 72.29 -58.32
C LEU A 12 -169.71 72.74 -56.91
N THR A 13 -170.59 73.47 -56.23
CA THR A 13 -170.36 73.93 -54.86
C THR A 13 -170.31 72.76 -53.88
N ASP A 14 -171.25 71.81 -54.00
CA ASP A 14 -171.25 70.58 -53.19
C ASP A 14 -169.98 69.75 -53.42
N ARG A 15 -169.54 69.63 -54.68
CA ARG A 15 -168.32 68.89 -55.03
C ARG A 15 -167.06 69.55 -54.45
N VAL A 16 -166.99 70.88 -54.40
CA VAL A 16 -165.88 71.60 -53.78
C VAL A 16 -165.85 71.34 -52.26
N HIS A 17 -167.01 71.29 -51.60
CA HIS A 17 -167.07 71.01 -50.17
C HIS A 17 -166.65 69.58 -49.83
N GLU A 18 -167.02 68.60 -50.66
CA GLU A 18 -166.58 67.21 -50.52
C GLU A 18 -165.06 67.08 -50.68
N LEU A 19 -164.49 67.68 -51.73
CA LEU A 19 -163.04 67.67 -51.96
C LEU A 19 -162.25 68.37 -50.84
N MET A 20 -162.79 69.43 -50.24
CA MET A 20 -162.19 70.05 -49.07
C MET A 20 -162.17 69.12 -47.86
N SER A 21 -163.23 68.35 -47.64
CA SER A 21 -163.30 67.38 -46.54
C SER A 21 -162.31 66.24 -46.75
N GLU A 22 -162.18 65.72 -47.99
CA GLU A 22 -161.19 64.70 -48.32
C GLU A 22 -159.74 65.21 -48.12
N LEU A 23 -159.44 66.44 -48.53
CA LEU A 23 -158.12 67.05 -48.30
C LEU A 23 -157.82 67.22 -46.80
N GLN A 24 -158.82 67.54 -45.99
CA GLN A 24 -158.64 67.65 -44.55
C GLN A 24 -158.30 66.30 -43.92
N ILE A 25 -158.94 65.20 -44.35
CA ILE A 25 -158.65 63.84 -43.87
C ILE A 25 -157.23 63.42 -44.24
N ILE A 26 -156.82 63.66 -45.50
CA ILE A 26 -155.45 63.34 -45.97
C ILE A 26 -154.39 64.14 -45.21
N LYS A 27 -154.69 65.40 -44.87
CA LYS A 27 -153.77 66.23 -44.08
C LYS A 27 -153.60 65.70 -42.66
N SER A 28 -154.64 65.14 -42.06
CA SER A 28 -154.54 64.46 -40.75
C SER A 28 -153.81 63.12 -40.80
N SER A 29 -153.91 62.34 -41.90
CA SER A 29 -153.19 61.05 -42.02
C SER A 29 -151.69 61.21 -42.34
N ALA A 30 -151.27 62.31 -42.97
CA ALA A 30 -149.86 62.63 -43.21
C ALA A 30 -149.11 63.12 -41.96
N SER A 31 -149.79 63.33 -40.82
CA SER A 31 -149.16 63.80 -39.57
C SER A 31 -148.53 62.68 -38.71
N ASP A 32 -148.69 61.41 -39.09
CA ASP A 32 -148.21 60.24 -38.31
C ASP A 32 -146.72 59.89 -38.50
N ASP A 33 -145.97 60.64 -39.32
CA ASP A 33 -144.53 60.39 -39.59
C ASP A 33 -143.57 60.68 -38.41
N TYR A 34 -144.06 61.28 -37.31
CA TYR A 34 -143.24 61.57 -36.13
C TYR A 34 -142.94 60.34 -35.25
N ALA A 35 -143.73 59.27 -35.34
CA ALA A 35 -143.54 58.09 -34.49
C ALA A 35 -142.31 57.24 -34.89
N LYS A 36 -142.03 57.07 -36.20
CA LYS A 36 -140.97 56.19 -36.70
C LYS A 36 -139.54 56.68 -36.43
N ASN A 37 -139.32 57.99 -36.29
CA ASN A 37 -138.00 58.55 -35.98
C ASN A 37 -137.56 58.29 -34.54
N LYS A 38 -138.51 58.15 -33.61
CA LYS A 38 -138.22 57.93 -32.19
C LYS A 38 -137.68 56.52 -31.95
N ASP A 39 -138.29 55.51 -32.59
CA ASP A 39 -137.86 54.11 -32.48
C ASP A 39 -136.47 53.87 -33.07
N PHE A 40 -136.13 54.49 -34.20
CA PHE A 40 -134.80 54.35 -34.81
C PHE A 40 -133.69 54.92 -33.92
N THR A 41 -133.97 56.05 -33.26
CA THR A 41 -133.02 56.71 -32.36
C THR A 41 -132.78 55.86 -31.10
N GLU A 42 -133.82 55.23 -30.56
CA GLU A 42 -133.75 54.35 -29.40
C GLU A 42 -133.00 53.04 -29.70
N ILE A 43 -133.26 52.43 -30.85
CA ILE A 43 -132.53 51.24 -31.33
C ILE A 43 -131.03 51.52 -31.47
N LYS A 44 -130.65 52.70 -31.99
CA LYS A 44 -129.24 53.10 -32.11
C LYS A 44 -128.58 53.28 -30.73
N GLN A 45 -129.25 53.93 -29.79
CA GLN A 45 -128.73 54.08 -28.41
C GLN A 45 -128.56 52.73 -27.70
N LEU A 46 -129.51 51.81 -27.86
CA LEU A 46 -129.41 50.46 -27.31
C LEU A 46 -128.27 49.67 -27.97
N THR A 47 -128.07 49.82 -29.28
CA THR A 47 -126.96 49.20 -30.01
C THR A 47 -125.60 49.73 -29.52
N ASP A 48 -125.47 51.04 -29.32
CA ASP A 48 -124.25 51.65 -28.80
C ASP A 48 -123.97 51.23 -27.34
N LYS A 49 -125.00 51.16 -26.48
CA LYS A 49 -124.87 50.61 -25.11
C LYS A 49 -124.46 49.15 -25.12
N TYR A 50 -125.04 48.35 -26.02
CA TYR A 50 -124.67 46.95 -26.18
C TYR A 50 -123.20 46.81 -26.62
N ASN A 51 -122.77 47.60 -27.61
CA ASN A 51 -121.39 47.62 -28.09
C ASN A 51 -120.40 48.05 -27.00
N LEU A 52 -120.74 49.07 -26.22
CA LEU A 52 -119.94 49.51 -25.07
C LEU A 52 -119.83 48.41 -24.01
N SER A 53 -120.95 47.78 -23.65
CA SER A 53 -120.97 46.65 -22.72
C SER A 53 -120.11 45.50 -23.24
N ASN A 54 -120.21 45.15 -24.52
CA ASN A 54 -119.42 44.09 -25.12
C ASN A 54 -117.91 44.41 -25.11
N LYS A 55 -117.54 45.68 -25.32
CA LYS A 55 -116.15 46.14 -25.18
C LYS A 55 -115.65 46.00 -23.74
N THR A 56 -116.47 46.34 -22.74
CA THR A 56 -116.11 46.13 -21.32
C THR A 56 -115.94 44.65 -20.97
N ILE A 57 -116.79 43.77 -21.50
CA ILE A 57 -116.68 42.32 -21.32
C ILE A 57 -115.37 41.78 -21.91
N CYS A 58 -114.99 42.23 -23.11
CA CYS A 58 -113.70 41.86 -23.71
C CYS A 58 -112.52 42.33 -22.86
N ASN A 59 -112.58 43.54 -22.30
CA ASN A 59 -111.54 44.04 -21.39
C ASN A 59 -111.44 43.21 -20.11
N TYR A 60 -112.55 42.86 -19.47
CA TYR A 60 -112.55 42.00 -18.28
C TYR A 60 -112.02 40.58 -18.59
N ARG A 61 -112.38 40.00 -19.74
CA ARG A 61 -111.81 38.70 -20.16
C ARG A 61 -110.29 38.77 -20.32
N ASN A 62 -109.79 39.86 -20.90
CA ASN A 62 -108.34 40.07 -21.05
C ASN A 62 -107.65 40.24 -19.69
N GLN A 63 -108.24 41.01 -18.77
CA GLN A 63 -107.71 41.17 -17.40
C GLN A 63 -107.69 39.84 -16.64
N ILE A 64 -108.76 39.05 -16.71
CA ILE A 64 -108.82 37.72 -16.07
C ILE A 64 -107.72 36.81 -16.64
N ARG A 65 -107.49 36.86 -17.96
CA ARG A 65 -106.41 36.08 -18.59
C ARG A 65 -105.02 36.53 -18.11
N GLN A 66 -104.81 37.84 -17.98
CA GLN A 66 -103.56 38.40 -17.45
C GLN A 66 -103.35 37.99 -16.00
N LEU A 67 -104.35 38.17 -15.13
CA LEU A 67 -104.27 37.79 -13.72
C LEU A 67 -104.01 36.29 -13.53
N LYS A 68 -104.60 35.42 -14.37
CA LYS A 68 -104.30 33.98 -14.37
C LYS A 68 -102.85 33.69 -14.74
N ASN A 69 -102.28 34.42 -15.70
CA ASN A 69 -100.88 34.26 -16.08
C ASN A 69 -99.95 34.74 -14.96
N ASP A 70 -100.23 35.90 -14.36
CA ASP A 70 -99.43 36.46 -13.28
C ASP A 70 -99.46 35.55 -12.03
N LEU A 71 -100.62 34.95 -11.72
CA LEU A 71 -100.75 33.92 -10.67
C LEU A 71 -99.86 32.70 -10.96
N LYS A 72 -99.81 32.25 -12.21
CA LYS A 72 -98.97 31.10 -12.61
C LYS A 72 -97.47 31.43 -12.51
N ILE A 73 -97.07 32.62 -12.93
CA ILE A 73 -95.67 33.07 -12.85
C ILE A 73 -95.23 33.18 -11.38
N THR A 74 -96.06 33.79 -10.53
CA THR A 74 -95.78 33.91 -9.09
C THR A 74 -95.72 32.55 -8.40
N GLN A 75 -96.62 31.62 -8.72
CA GLN A 75 -96.56 30.25 -8.24
C GLN A 75 -95.27 29.53 -8.70
N ASN A 76 -94.83 29.70 -9.94
CA ASN A 76 -93.57 29.11 -10.40
C ASN A 76 -92.34 29.71 -9.69
N ALA A 77 -92.32 31.03 -9.48
CA ALA A 77 -91.24 31.72 -8.78
C ALA A 77 -91.09 31.23 -7.33
N LEU A 78 -92.21 31.18 -6.60
CA LEU A 78 -92.25 30.65 -5.23
C LEU A 78 -91.83 29.17 -5.19
N SER A 79 -92.23 28.34 -6.17
CA SER A 79 -91.83 26.93 -6.21
C SER A 79 -90.33 26.79 -6.41
N ASN A 80 -89.71 27.67 -7.21
CA ASN A 80 -88.27 27.67 -7.45
C ASN A 80 -87.45 28.15 -6.24
N GLU A 81 -87.99 29.08 -5.44
CA GLU A 81 -87.40 29.50 -4.18
C GLU A 81 -87.52 28.41 -3.11
N ILE A 82 -88.69 27.74 -3.06
CA ILE A 82 -88.94 26.64 -2.13
C ILE A 82 -88.05 25.42 -2.48
N GLY A 83 -87.82 25.19 -3.77
CA GLY A 83 -86.96 24.13 -4.30
C GLY A 83 -87.61 22.75 -4.34
N ASP A 84 -88.82 22.61 -3.77
CA ASP A 84 -89.64 21.40 -3.82
C ASP A 84 -91.13 21.79 -4.01
N PRO A 85 -91.76 21.43 -5.14
CA PRO A 85 -93.16 21.77 -5.42
C PRO A 85 -94.16 21.11 -4.46
N ALA A 86 -93.82 19.97 -3.83
CA ALA A 86 -94.67 19.34 -2.81
C ALA A 86 -94.66 20.12 -1.48
N MET A 87 -93.53 20.77 -1.18
CA MET A 87 -93.38 21.58 0.02
C MET A 87 -94.09 22.94 -0.09
N MET A 88 -94.26 23.47 -1.31
CA MET A 88 -95.02 24.69 -1.56
C MET A 88 -96.46 24.61 -1.02
N GLN A 89 -97.16 23.50 -1.30
CA GLN A 89 -98.52 23.30 -0.80
C GLN A 89 -98.55 23.30 0.74
N THR A 90 -97.55 22.66 1.35
CA THR A 90 -97.41 22.52 2.82
C THR A 90 -97.10 23.86 3.50
N VAL A 91 -96.25 24.69 2.89
CA VAL A 91 -95.90 26.03 3.37
C VAL A 91 -97.08 27.00 3.21
N LEU A 92 -97.80 26.96 2.08
CA LEU A 92 -98.97 27.82 1.82
C LEU A 92 -100.20 27.45 2.68
N LEU A 93 -100.38 26.18 3.02
CA LEU A 93 -101.48 25.70 3.87
C LEU A 93 -101.32 26.06 5.36
N GLY A 94 -100.24 26.74 5.75
CA GLY A 94 -100.15 27.41 7.05
C GLY A 94 -100.32 26.48 8.25
N THR A 95 -99.99 25.20 8.15
CA THR A 95 -99.86 24.35 9.34
C THR A 95 -98.56 24.77 10.03
N GLY A 96 -98.68 25.49 11.15
CA GLY A 96 -97.63 26.30 11.78
C GLY A 96 -96.40 25.58 12.36
N LYS A 97 -95.89 24.52 11.72
CA LYS A 97 -94.63 23.82 12.07
C LYS A 97 -93.76 23.50 10.85
N SER A 98 -93.81 24.33 9.82
CA SER A 98 -92.90 24.21 8.69
C SER A 98 -91.53 24.78 9.10
N ASN A 99 -90.57 23.92 9.47
CA ASN A 99 -89.14 24.25 9.64
C ASN A 99 -88.45 24.53 8.28
N TYR A 100 -89.20 25.06 7.32
CA TYR A 100 -88.71 25.32 5.99
C TYR A 100 -87.73 26.50 6.04
N ILE A 101 -86.49 26.22 5.64
CA ILE A 101 -85.44 27.21 5.46
C ILE A 101 -85.27 27.39 3.96
N GLY A 102 -85.38 28.63 3.49
CA GLY A 102 -85.25 28.98 2.09
C GLY A 102 -83.99 28.40 1.44
N ARG A 103 -84.06 28.03 0.16
CA ARG A 103 -82.91 27.46 -0.59
C ARG A 103 -81.65 28.32 -0.46
N ALA A 104 -81.78 29.64 -0.54
CA ALA A 104 -80.65 30.57 -0.40
C ALA A 104 -79.94 30.41 0.96
N GLN A 105 -80.69 30.27 2.05
CA GLN A 105 -80.13 30.10 3.39
C GLN A 105 -79.56 28.70 3.60
N LYS A 106 -80.17 27.67 3.00
CA LYS A 106 -79.58 26.32 2.96
C LYS A 106 -78.22 26.31 2.24
N ILE A 107 -78.09 27.06 1.13
CA ILE A 107 -76.81 27.22 0.42
C ILE A 107 -75.78 27.90 1.31
N LEU A 108 -76.13 28.99 2.00
CA LEU A 108 -75.21 29.70 2.89
C LEU A 108 -74.70 28.81 4.03
N VAL A 109 -75.59 28.06 4.69
CA VAL A 109 -75.20 27.13 5.77
C VAL A 109 -74.26 26.04 5.24
N LEU A 110 -74.54 25.49 4.07
CA LEU A 110 -73.66 24.49 3.44
C LEU A 110 -72.30 25.08 3.06
N GLN A 111 -72.25 26.30 2.51
CA GLN A 111 -71.00 26.98 2.20
C GLN A 111 -70.16 27.23 3.45
N GLN A 112 -70.79 27.70 4.54
CA GLN A 112 -70.11 27.87 5.82
C GLN A 112 -69.54 26.55 6.34
N ARG A 113 -70.32 25.46 6.26
CA ARG A 113 -69.87 24.13 6.71
C ARG A 113 -68.72 23.59 5.87
N VAL A 114 -68.76 23.80 4.55
CA VAL A 114 -67.65 23.45 3.64
C VAL A 114 -66.39 24.23 4.01
N ASN A 115 -66.52 25.54 4.28
CA ASN A 115 -65.39 26.37 4.69
C ASN A 115 -64.78 25.91 6.03
N GLU A 116 -65.62 25.59 7.03
CA GLU A 116 -65.18 25.04 8.32
C GLU A 116 -64.44 23.71 8.15
N LEU A 117 -64.98 22.80 7.34
CA LEU A 117 -64.37 21.49 7.08
C LEU A 117 -63.05 21.64 6.32
N GLN A 118 -62.97 22.53 5.34
CA GLN A 118 -61.73 22.84 4.62
C GLN A 118 -60.66 23.44 5.55
N ALA A 119 -61.04 24.33 6.47
CA ALA A 119 -60.11 24.88 7.46
C ALA A 119 -59.55 23.79 8.38
N LYS A 120 -60.41 22.92 8.92
CA LYS A 120 -59.99 21.78 9.75
C LYS A 120 -59.06 20.82 9.00
N GLN A 121 -59.33 20.56 7.73
CA GLN A 121 -58.49 19.70 6.89
C GLN A 121 -57.10 20.32 6.67
N ARG A 122 -57.02 21.64 6.44
CA ARG A 122 -55.75 22.36 6.31
C ARG A 122 -54.93 22.28 7.59
N ASP A 123 -55.54 22.52 8.75
CA ASP A 123 -54.85 22.45 10.05
C ASP A 123 -54.34 21.05 10.37
N SER A 124 -55.14 20.01 10.08
CA SER A 124 -54.71 18.62 10.24
C SER A 124 -53.50 18.31 9.36
N LYS A 125 -53.54 18.71 8.09
CA LYS A 125 -52.46 18.48 7.12
C LYS A 125 -51.18 19.22 7.51
N ILE A 126 -51.29 20.44 8.04
CA ILE A 126 -50.15 21.22 8.54
C ILE A 126 -49.53 20.54 9.77
N LYS A 127 -50.34 20.06 10.73
CA LYS A 127 -49.85 19.34 11.92
C LYS A 127 -49.17 18.02 11.56
N GLU A 128 -49.74 17.24 10.65
CA GLU A 128 -49.11 16.01 10.14
C GLU A 128 -47.79 16.29 9.42
N LEU A 129 -47.76 17.29 8.53
CA LEU A 129 -46.54 17.65 7.82
C LEU A 129 -45.45 18.14 8.78
N HIS A 130 -45.81 18.91 9.80
CA HIS A 130 -44.90 19.38 10.83
C HIS A 130 -44.35 18.22 11.67
N ASN A 131 -45.21 17.31 12.15
CA ASN A 131 -44.80 16.14 12.91
C ASN A 131 -43.91 15.19 12.09
N SER A 132 -44.27 14.95 10.84
CA SER A 132 -43.44 14.17 9.90
C SER A 132 -42.07 14.80 9.73
N THR A 133 -42.01 16.12 9.46
CA THR A 133 -40.75 16.87 9.32
C THR A 133 -39.88 16.80 10.58
N VAL A 134 -40.48 16.93 11.77
CA VAL A 134 -39.77 16.86 13.05
C VAL A 134 -39.23 15.45 13.30
N ASN A 135 -40.01 14.41 13.01
CA ASN A 135 -39.58 13.02 13.15
C ASN A 135 -38.45 12.68 12.17
N THR A 136 -38.55 13.12 10.92
CA THR A 136 -37.49 12.96 9.92
C THR A 136 -36.19 13.60 10.39
N ARG A 137 -36.25 14.84 10.92
CA ARG A 137 -35.06 15.52 11.48
C ARG A 137 -34.47 14.80 12.69
N LYS A 138 -35.29 14.19 13.55
CA LYS A 138 -34.81 13.41 14.70
C LYS A 138 -34.10 12.13 14.24
N MET A 139 -34.70 11.40 13.30
CA MET A 139 -34.11 10.20 12.71
C MET A 139 -32.81 10.52 11.96
N GLU A 140 -32.77 11.62 11.22
CA GLU A 140 -31.57 12.08 10.52
C GLU A 140 -30.44 12.44 11.48
N LYS A 141 -30.75 13.15 12.59
CA LYS A 141 -29.78 13.43 13.65
C LYS A 141 -29.26 12.14 14.31
N ALA A 142 -30.13 11.17 14.58
CA ALA A 142 -29.74 9.88 15.16
C ALA A 142 -28.85 9.08 14.19
N SER A 143 -29.24 8.97 12.92
CA SER A 143 -28.42 8.33 11.87
C SER A 143 -27.07 9.00 11.71
N LYS A 144 -27.01 10.34 11.75
CA LYS A 144 -25.75 11.08 11.66
C LYS A 144 -24.85 10.79 12.86
N ALA A 145 -25.39 10.78 14.07
CA ALA A 145 -24.62 10.44 15.28
C ALA A 145 -24.07 9.00 15.25
N ILE A 146 -24.87 8.03 14.76
CA ILE A 146 -24.42 6.64 14.58
C ILE A 146 -23.29 6.56 13.55
N ASN A 147 -23.46 7.22 12.40
CA ASN A 147 -22.43 7.24 11.36
C ASN A 147 -21.14 7.91 11.83
N ASP A 148 -21.23 9.02 12.58
CA ASP A 148 -20.07 9.71 13.15
C ASP A 148 -19.34 8.82 14.17
N GLN A 149 -20.08 8.02 14.95
CA GLN A 149 -19.49 7.06 15.88
C GLN A 149 -18.78 5.92 15.14
N ILE A 150 -19.43 5.32 14.14
CA ILE A 150 -18.82 4.27 13.30
C ILE A 150 -17.56 4.80 12.60
N LEU A 151 -17.59 6.04 12.11
CA LEU A 151 -16.44 6.67 11.46
C LEU A 151 -15.26 6.83 12.46
N LYS A 152 -15.54 7.21 13.71
CA LYS A 152 -14.51 7.30 14.75
C LYS A 152 -13.94 5.92 15.10
N ASP A 153 -14.79 4.93 15.29
CA ASP A 153 -14.37 3.57 15.66
C ASP A 153 -13.55 2.91 14.54
N THR A 154 -13.95 3.11 13.28
CA THR A 154 -13.19 2.64 12.12
C THR A 154 -11.86 3.37 11.98
N GLN A 155 -11.81 4.69 12.19
CA GLN A 155 -10.55 5.44 12.21
C GLN A 155 -9.59 4.98 13.32
N LEU A 156 -10.10 4.68 14.52
CA LEU A 156 -9.28 4.14 15.61
C LEU A 156 -8.69 2.78 15.22
N LYS A 157 -9.51 1.89 14.65
CA LYS A 157 -9.05 0.56 14.22
C LYS A 157 -8.03 0.63 13.10
N VAL A 158 -8.19 1.56 12.15
CA VAL A 158 -7.19 1.81 11.10
C VAL A 158 -5.86 2.29 11.71
N ARG A 159 -5.88 3.18 12.71
CA ARG A 159 -4.64 3.62 13.38
C ARG A 159 -3.97 2.49 14.15
N GLU A 160 -4.73 1.64 14.83
CA GLU A 160 -4.18 0.47 15.54
C GLU A 160 -3.53 -0.52 14.57
N LEU A 161 -4.21 -0.82 13.46
CA LEU A 161 -3.66 -1.69 12.41
C LEU A 161 -2.40 -1.09 11.78
N ALA A 162 -2.37 0.22 11.52
CA ALA A 162 -1.19 0.90 10.99
C ALA A 162 0.01 0.80 11.95
N LYS A 163 -0.20 0.97 13.26
CA LYS A 163 0.85 0.78 14.28
C LYS A 163 1.34 -0.67 14.31
N SER A 164 0.43 -1.64 14.25
CA SER A 164 0.79 -3.05 14.18
C SER A 164 1.61 -3.36 12.93
N GLU A 165 1.21 -2.85 11.77
CA GLU A 165 1.94 -2.99 10.51
C GLU A 165 3.37 -2.44 10.60
N GLU A 166 3.55 -1.27 11.23
CA GLU A 166 4.86 -0.66 11.44
C GLU A 166 5.77 -1.51 12.36
N ILE A 167 5.19 -2.14 13.39
CA ILE A 167 5.89 -3.09 14.26
C ILE A 167 6.35 -4.32 13.46
N TRP A 168 5.45 -4.92 12.65
CA TRP A 168 5.80 -6.09 11.84
C TRP A 168 6.82 -5.76 10.75
N LYS A 169 6.74 -4.59 10.13
CA LYS A 169 7.75 -4.08 9.18
C LYS A 169 9.11 -3.93 9.84
N SER A 170 9.17 -3.32 11.02
CA SER A 170 10.41 -3.16 11.79
C SER A 170 11.02 -4.51 12.17
N ARG A 171 10.18 -5.46 12.61
CA ARG A 171 10.62 -6.83 12.92
C ARG A 171 11.14 -7.57 11.68
N SER A 172 10.47 -7.44 10.54
CA SER A 172 10.92 -8.07 9.29
C SER A 172 12.30 -7.56 8.89
N LYS A 173 12.51 -6.23 8.93
CA LYS A 173 13.82 -5.63 8.63
C LYS A 173 14.92 -6.12 9.57
N ALA A 174 14.62 -6.26 10.86
CA ALA A 174 15.59 -6.77 11.84
C ALA A 174 15.97 -8.24 11.54
N LEU A 175 14.99 -9.08 11.20
CA LEU A 175 15.23 -10.48 10.82
C LEU A 175 16.01 -10.58 9.50
N ASP A 176 15.75 -9.71 8.52
CA ASP A 176 16.51 -9.67 7.27
C ASP A 176 17.99 -9.36 7.54
N VAL A 177 18.28 -8.41 8.43
CA VAL A 177 19.65 -8.10 8.86
C VAL A 177 20.29 -9.32 9.52
N GLU A 178 19.59 -10.00 10.44
CA GLU A 178 20.11 -11.21 11.10
C GLU A 178 20.42 -12.33 10.09
N ILE A 179 19.53 -12.56 9.11
CA ILE A 179 19.75 -13.52 8.04
C ILE A 179 21.00 -13.16 7.22
N THR A 180 21.21 -11.88 6.90
CA THR A 180 22.42 -11.48 6.16
C THR A 180 23.70 -11.72 6.95
N VAL A 181 23.69 -11.45 8.26
CA VAL A 181 24.83 -11.72 9.15
C VAL A 181 25.12 -13.21 9.22
N LEU A 182 24.09 -14.05 9.40
CA LEU A 182 24.24 -15.51 9.43
C LEU A 182 24.77 -16.06 8.10
N ARG A 183 24.32 -15.53 6.96
CA ARG A 183 24.87 -15.89 5.64
C ARG A 183 26.37 -15.60 5.54
N VAL A 184 26.81 -14.43 6.01
CA VAL A 184 28.24 -14.07 6.03
C VAL A 184 29.04 -15.01 6.94
N GLN A 185 28.50 -15.37 8.11
CA GLN A 185 29.13 -16.32 9.03
C GLN A 185 29.27 -17.71 8.41
N ILE A 186 28.21 -18.21 7.76
CA ILE A 186 28.24 -19.49 7.03
C ILE A 186 29.31 -19.46 5.94
N GLN A 187 29.37 -18.38 5.15
CA GLN A 187 30.39 -18.25 4.10
C GLN A 187 31.81 -18.29 4.68
N LYS A 188 32.05 -17.65 5.82
CA LYS A 188 33.35 -17.69 6.51
C LYS A 188 33.71 -19.11 6.97
N LEU A 189 32.74 -19.85 7.50
CA LEU A 189 32.95 -21.25 7.92
C LEU A 189 33.23 -22.16 6.72
N LEU A 190 32.53 -21.95 5.60
CA LEU A 190 32.78 -22.69 4.36
C LEU A 190 34.20 -22.45 3.84
N SER A 191 34.64 -21.20 3.74
CA SER A 191 36.01 -20.88 3.32
C SER A 191 37.07 -21.45 4.28
N LYS A 192 36.77 -21.49 5.58
CA LYS A 192 37.64 -22.16 6.55
C LYS A 192 37.70 -23.67 6.32
N SER A 193 36.56 -24.32 6.10
CA SER A 193 36.52 -25.75 5.79
C SER A 193 37.28 -26.08 4.51
N GLU A 194 37.19 -25.24 3.48
CA GLU A 194 37.97 -25.40 2.25
C GLU A 194 39.48 -25.32 2.52
N PHE A 195 39.91 -24.34 3.32
CA PHE A 195 41.31 -24.22 3.74
C PHE A 195 41.79 -25.43 4.54
N ASP A 196 40.99 -25.89 5.50
CA ASP A 196 41.30 -27.06 6.32
C ASP A 196 41.41 -28.32 5.45
N ASN A 197 40.53 -28.49 4.46
CA ASN A 197 40.62 -29.59 3.49
C ASN A 197 41.90 -29.52 2.64
N GLN A 198 42.27 -28.33 2.15
CA GLN A 198 43.52 -28.12 1.41
C GLN A 198 44.75 -28.45 2.28
N LEU A 199 44.74 -28.05 3.55
CA LEU A 199 45.81 -28.38 4.49
C LEU A 199 45.90 -29.89 4.74
N ILE A 200 44.76 -30.55 4.92
CA ILE A 200 44.70 -32.02 5.07
C ILE A 200 45.32 -32.70 3.84
N ASP A 201 45.00 -32.25 2.64
CA ASP A 201 45.52 -32.84 1.41
C ASP A 201 47.04 -32.59 1.25
N GLN A 202 47.52 -31.41 1.63
CA GLN A 202 48.96 -31.13 1.69
C GLN A 202 49.68 -32.06 2.67
N LEU A 203 49.16 -32.21 3.89
CA LEU A 203 49.75 -33.10 4.89
C LEU A 203 49.72 -34.57 4.46
N LYS A 204 48.63 -35.02 3.80
CA LYS A 204 48.56 -36.36 3.21
C LYS A 204 49.62 -36.56 2.13
N ALA A 205 49.85 -35.56 1.28
CA ALA A 205 50.89 -35.62 0.25
C ALA A 205 52.30 -35.68 0.85
N GLU A 206 52.58 -34.87 1.88
CA GLU A 206 53.85 -34.89 2.61
C GLU A 206 54.10 -36.25 3.29
N LEU A 207 53.10 -36.82 3.97
CA LEU A 207 53.19 -38.14 4.59
C LEU A 207 53.47 -39.24 3.56
N SER A 208 52.79 -39.20 2.40
CA SER A 208 53.02 -40.14 1.31
C SER A 208 54.46 -40.04 0.77
N ASN A 209 54.97 -38.82 0.58
CA ASN A 209 56.34 -38.60 0.13
C ASN A 209 57.38 -39.05 1.15
N ASN A 210 57.17 -38.74 2.44
CA ASN A 210 58.04 -39.17 3.53
C ASN A 210 58.09 -40.71 3.62
N ASN A 211 56.94 -41.38 3.54
CA ASN A 211 56.89 -42.84 3.51
C ASN A 211 57.64 -43.44 2.32
N LYS A 212 57.54 -42.84 1.12
CA LYS A 212 58.33 -43.26 -0.05
C LYS A 212 59.83 -43.08 0.17
N GLN A 213 60.25 -41.96 0.76
CA GLN A 213 61.65 -41.75 1.12
C GLN A 213 62.13 -42.77 2.16
N ARG A 214 61.31 -43.05 3.18
CA ARG A 214 61.61 -44.03 4.24
C ARG A 214 61.74 -45.45 3.70
N LEU A 215 60.94 -45.83 2.70
CA LEU A 215 61.09 -47.10 2.01
C LEU A 215 62.42 -47.18 1.26
N LYS A 216 62.77 -46.14 0.50
CA LYS A 216 64.07 -46.08 -0.22
C LYS A 216 65.26 -46.15 0.73
N THR A 217 65.22 -45.44 1.85
CA THR A 217 66.30 -45.51 2.84
C THR A 217 66.36 -46.89 3.49
N LYS A 218 65.21 -47.50 3.82
CA LYS A 218 65.17 -48.88 4.34
C LYS A 218 65.82 -49.87 3.38
N ASP A 219 65.51 -49.80 2.08
CA ASP A 219 66.11 -50.69 1.07
C ASP A 219 67.64 -50.47 0.94
N SER A 220 68.12 -49.24 1.16
CA SER A 220 69.57 -48.99 1.18
C SER A 220 70.24 -49.51 2.45
N VAL A 221 69.56 -49.41 3.59
CA VAL A 221 70.05 -49.93 4.88
C VAL A 221 70.13 -51.45 4.84
N THR A 222 69.12 -52.15 4.32
CA THR A 222 69.15 -53.62 4.21
C THR A 222 70.31 -54.09 3.32
N LYS A 223 70.57 -53.41 2.20
CA LYS A 223 71.74 -53.71 1.34
C LYS A 223 73.08 -53.51 2.07
N LEU A 224 73.17 -52.46 2.88
CA LEU A 224 74.36 -52.21 3.70
C LEU A 224 74.51 -53.29 4.79
N GLU A 225 73.43 -53.68 5.46
CA GLU A 225 73.42 -54.79 6.44
C GLU A 225 73.87 -56.11 5.81
N GLU A 226 73.37 -56.45 4.61
CA GLU A 226 73.82 -57.62 3.84
C GLU A 226 75.32 -57.55 3.50
N SER A 227 75.83 -56.36 3.14
CA SER A 227 77.27 -56.19 2.88
C SER A 227 78.12 -56.33 4.14
N ILE A 228 77.65 -55.81 5.28
CA ILE A 228 78.34 -55.89 6.57
C ILE A 228 78.42 -57.34 7.02
N THR A 229 77.31 -58.09 6.96
CA THR A 229 77.29 -59.50 7.33
C THR A 229 78.22 -60.35 6.44
N LEU A 230 78.28 -60.07 5.14
CA LEU A 230 79.23 -60.71 4.22
C LEU A 230 80.69 -60.40 4.59
N LEU A 231 81.00 -59.14 4.88
CA LEU A 231 82.34 -58.71 5.29
C LEU A 231 82.74 -59.32 6.64
N GLN A 232 81.81 -59.40 7.59
CA GLN A 232 82.02 -60.06 8.88
C GLN A 232 82.38 -61.54 8.68
N SER A 233 81.63 -62.27 7.85
CA SER A 233 81.95 -63.68 7.54
C SER A 233 83.32 -63.85 6.88
N LYS A 234 83.72 -62.93 5.98
CA LYS A 234 85.07 -62.94 5.39
C LYS A 234 86.15 -62.66 6.44
N ASN A 235 85.91 -61.71 7.34
CA ASN A 235 86.84 -61.36 8.40
C ASN A 235 87.01 -62.49 9.41
N GLU A 236 85.93 -63.20 9.78
CA GLU A 236 86.01 -64.40 10.63
C GLU A 236 86.83 -65.52 9.97
N LYS A 237 86.67 -65.73 8.66
CA LYS A 237 87.50 -66.69 7.91
C LYS A 237 88.97 -66.27 7.91
N ALA A 238 89.26 -65.00 7.68
CA ALA A 238 90.63 -64.47 7.73
C ALA A 238 91.23 -64.61 9.14
N ALA A 239 90.46 -64.32 10.19
CA ALA A 239 90.90 -64.48 11.58
C ALA A 239 91.27 -65.94 11.90
N LYS A 240 90.46 -66.92 11.45
CA LYS A 240 90.77 -68.35 11.60
C LYS A 240 92.07 -68.75 10.89
N ILE A 241 92.31 -68.22 9.69
CA ILE A 241 93.56 -68.45 8.96
C ILE A 241 94.75 -67.86 9.71
N ILE A 242 94.62 -66.63 10.22
CA ILE A 242 95.67 -65.98 11.00
C ILE A 242 95.96 -66.77 12.28
N GLU A 243 94.92 -67.23 12.99
CA GLU A 243 95.08 -68.06 14.20
C GLU A 243 95.83 -69.36 13.89
N GLN A 244 95.45 -70.04 12.80
CA GLN A 244 96.15 -71.24 12.33
C GLN A 244 97.62 -70.96 12.00
N GLN A 245 97.89 -69.91 11.22
CA GLN A 245 99.26 -69.51 10.87
C GLN A 245 100.08 -69.12 12.09
N THR A 246 99.46 -68.49 13.10
CA THR A 246 100.12 -68.11 14.35
C THR A 246 100.48 -69.34 15.17
N SER A 247 99.61 -70.36 15.20
CA SER A 247 99.93 -71.66 15.83
C SER A 247 101.10 -72.35 15.11
N ASP A 248 101.06 -72.42 13.78
CA ASP A 248 102.13 -73.02 12.97
C ASP A 248 103.47 -72.29 13.17
N LEU A 249 103.44 -70.95 13.25
CA LEU A 249 104.62 -70.14 13.57
C LEU A 249 105.14 -70.43 14.97
N LYS A 250 104.26 -70.52 15.98
CA LYS A 250 104.65 -70.86 17.35
C LYS A 250 105.30 -72.24 17.44
N ASP A 251 104.77 -73.23 16.71
CA ASP A 251 105.36 -74.56 16.64
C ASP A 251 106.74 -74.54 15.97
N ARG A 252 106.90 -73.75 14.91
CA ARG A 252 108.20 -73.51 14.27
C ARG A 252 109.17 -72.80 15.21
N ASP A 253 108.74 -71.76 15.92
CA ASP A 253 109.57 -71.02 16.87
C ASP A 253 110.01 -71.93 18.02
N MET A 254 109.14 -72.77 18.57
CA MET A 254 109.53 -73.77 19.57
C MET A 254 110.59 -74.74 19.04
N ARG A 255 110.47 -75.16 17.77
CA ARG A 255 111.46 -76.01 17.12
C ARG A 255 112.77 -75.28 16.85
N ILE A 256 112.71 -74.01 16.45
CA ILE A 256 113.87 -73.13 16.29
C ILE A 256 114.55 -72.95 17.65
N SER A 257 113.86 -72.54 18.72
CA SER A 257 114.44 -72.40 20.05
C SER A 257 115.06 -73.70 20.58
N HIS A 258 114.46 -74.86 20.27
CA HIS A 258 115.05 -76.15 20.61
C HIS A 258 116.35 -76.43 19.82
N LEU A 259 116.37 -76.10 18.53
CA LEU A 259 117.58 -76.20 17.69
C LEU A 259 118.64 -75.17 18.09
N GLU A 260 118.25 -73.93 18.40
CA GLU A 260 119.10 -72.87 18.91
C GLU A 260 119.71 -73.26 20.26
N SER A 261 118.96 -73.88 21.17
CA SER A 261 119.50 -74.41 22.43
C SER A 261 120.52 -75.52 22.19
N LYS A 262 120.30 -76.38 21.18
CA LYS A 262 121.29 -77.37 20.76
C LYS A 262 122.55 -76.72 20.17
N ILE A 263 122.37 -75.69 19.33
CA ILE A 263 123.48 -74.91 18.78
C ILE A 263 124.20 -74.14 19.90
N LEU A 264 123.50 -73.58 20.89
CA LEU A 264 124.07 -72.90 22.04
C LEU A 264 124.91 -73.86 22.86
N ASN A 265 124.43 -75.06 23.18
CA ASN A 265 125.24 -76.10 23.83
C ASN A 265 126.49 -76.48 23.01
N ILE A 266 126.38 -76.50 21.68
CA ILE A 266 127.53 -76.73 20.76
C ILE A 266 128.46 -75.51 20.74
N ASN A 267 127.92 -74.30 20.79
CA ASN A 267 128.68 -73.06 20.79
C ASN A 267 129.31 -72.77 22.14
N GLU A 268 128.72 -73.15 23.27
CA GLU A 268 129.33 -73.10 24.60
C GLU A 268 130.50 -74.08 24.69
N THR A 269 130.39 -75.25 24.05
CA THR A 269 131.55 -76.16 23.85
C THR A 269 132.61 -75.60 22.88
N ILE A 270 132.29 -74.58 22.06
CA ILE A 270 133.22 -73.88 21.16
C ILE A 270 133.73 -72.54 21.75
N GLN A 271 132.98 -71.90 22.64
CA GLN A 271 133.29 -70.60 23.28
C GLN A 271 134.14 -70.73 24.56
N ASP A 272 134.28 -71.93 25.13
CA ASP A 272 135.40 -72.24 26.05
C ASP A 272 136.79 -72.16 25.36
N ARG A 273 136.86 -71.76 24.08
CA ARG A 273 138.10 -71.51 23.34
C ARG A 273 138.33 -70.10 22.79
N ASN A 274 137.45 -69.10 22.92
CA ASN A 274 137.82 -67.75 22.43
C ASN A 274 137.02 -66.57 23.03
N MET A 275 137.79 -65.59 23.51
CA MET A 275 137.41 -64.37 24.22
C MET A 275 136.90 -63.21 23.33
N ARG A 276 136.04 -62.38 23.93
CA ARG A 276 135.85 -60.91 23.83
C ARG A 276 135.49 -60.27 22.47
N SER A 277 134.44 -59.45 22.48
CA SER A 277 134.55 -58.05 22.03
C SER A 277 133.53 -57.13 22.69
N ILE A 278 133.96 -55.89 22.89
CA ILE A 278 133.32 -54.76 23.58
C ILE A 278 132.76 -53.84 22.49
N ASP A 279 131.57 -53.27 22.70
CA ASP A 279 131.00 -52.26 21.80
C ASP A 279 131.05 -50.86 22.44
N PHE A 280 131.58 -49.90 21.69
CA PHE A 280 131.84 -48.51 22.05
C PHE A 280 130.79 -47.62 21.39
N THR A 281 129.90 -47.00 22.15
CA THR A 281 129.00 -45.95 21.62
C THR A 281 129.51 -44.56 22.02
N ASP A 282 129.79 -43.71 21.03
CA ASP A 282 130.39 -42.37 21.15
C ASP A 282 129.42 -41.37 21.82
N PRO A 283 129.80 -40.72 22.94
CA PRO A 283 128.97 -39.74 23.65
C PRO A 283 128.49 -38.53 22.83
N LYS A 284 129.16 -38.21 21.71
CA LYS A 284 128.74 -37.10 20.82
C LYS A 284 127.44 -37.37 20.07
N GLU A 285 127.15 -38.64 19.76
CA GLU A 285 125.97 -39.03 18.99
C GLU A 285 124.66 -38.91 19.81
N ILE A 286 124.77 -39.09 21.14
CA ILE A 286 123.68 -38.93 22.11
C ILE A 286 123.28 -37.46 22.25
N PHE A 287 124.25 -36.55 22.19
CA PHE A 287 124.00 -35.11 22.29
C PHE A 287 123.30 -34.55 21.04
N ILE A 288 123.71 -34.98 19.84
CA ILE A 288 123.07 -34.57 18.58
C ILE A 288 121.63 -35.10 18.50
N LYS A 289 121.37 -36.34 18.93
CA LYS A 289 120.00 -36.88 19.01
C LYS A 289 119.11 -36.12 19.99
N LYS A 290 119.65 -35.70 21.14
CA LYS A 290 118.88 -34.89 22.11
C LYS A 290 118.57 -33.48 21.60
N LEU A 291 119.52 -32.83 20.92
CA LEU A 291 119.33 -31.49 20.34
C LEU A 291 118.29 -31.52 19.21
N ASN A 292 118.40 -32.46 18.27
CA ASN A 292 117.42 -32.67 17.20
C ASN A 292 116.04 -33.07 17.75
N GLY A 293 115.99 -33.84 18.84
CA GLY A 293 114.73 -34.18 19.52
C GLY A 293 114.02 -32.97 20.10
N PHE A 294 114.77 -32.01 20.63
CA PHE A 294 114.22 -30.78 21.20
C PHE A 294 113.69 -29.82 20.13
N GLU A 295 114.43 -29.62 19.03
CA GLU A 295 113.98 -28.79 17.89
C GLU A 295 112.73 -29.40 17.21
N ASN A 296 112.70 -30.71 17.03
CA ASN A 296 111.52 -31.41 16.50
C ASN A 296 110.31 -31.27 17.42
N GLN A 297 110.51 -31.32 18.74
CA GLN A 297 109.43 -31.13 19.70
C GLN A 297 108.84 -29.72 19.64
N GLN A 298 109.69 -28.69 19.55
CA GLN A 298 109.24 -27.30 19.39
C GLN A 298 108.47 -27.09 18.08
N LEU A 299 108.92 -27.73 16.99
CA LEU A 299 108.22 -27.65 15.71
C LEU A 299 106.84 -28.31 15.76
N VAL A 300 106.72 -29.46 16.44
CA VAL A 300 105.44 -30.16 16.65
C VAL A 300 104.47 -29.32 17.48
N ASP A 301 104.97 -28.64 18.52
CA ASP A 301 104.12 -27.79 19.38
C ASP A 301 103.63 -26.54 18.63
N LEU A 302 104.48 -25.92 17.80
CA LEU A 302 104.06 -24.84 16.90
C LEU A 302 103.01 -25.29 15.87
N LEU A 303 103.21 -26.47 15.27
CA LEU A 303 102.24 -27.06 14.34
C LEU A 303 100.90 -27.32 15.01
N ARG A 304 100.91 -27.80 16.26
CA ARG A 304 99.71 -28.05 17.06
C ARG A 304 98.95 -26.75 17.33
N ILE A 305 99.65 -25.68 17.70
CA ILE A 305 99.05 -24.36 17.93
C ILE A 305 98.43 -23.82 16.63
N ALA A 306 99.16 -23.90 15.51
CA ALA A 306 98.67 -23.46 14.21
C ALA A 306 97.42 -24.25 13.76
N HIS A 307 97.44 -25.57 13.94
CA HIS A 307 96.31 -26.45 13.62
C HIS A 307 95.07 -26.09 14.44
N ASN A 308 95.21 -25.92 15.75
CA ASN A 308 94.10 -25.53 16.62
C ASN A 308 93.50 -24.19 16.21
N LYS A 309 94.34 -23.21 15.86
CA LYS A 309 93.87 -21.90 15.40
C LYS A 309 93.12 -21.98 14.06
N ILE A 310 93.57 -22.83 13.14
CA ILE A 310 92.85 -23.10 11.88
C ILE A 310 91.49 -23.75 12.17
N CYS A 311 91.43 -24.73 13.07
CA CYS A 311 90.17 -25.36 13.47
C CYS A 311 89.17 -24.35 14.05
N GLU A 312 89.61 -23.42 14.89
CA GLU A 312 88.75 -22.34 15.40
C GLU A 312 88.21 -21.46 14.26
N HIS A 313 89.06 -21.05 13.32
CA HIS A 313 88.62 -20.28 12.15
C HIS A 313 87.62 -21.04 11.28
N VAL A 314 87.79 -22.35 11.11
CA VAL A 314 86.85 -23.21 10.37
C VAL A 314 85.50 -23.28 11.09
N LEU A 315 85.48 -23.43 12.40
CA LEU A 315 84.25 -23.45 13.19
C LEU A 315 83.48 -22.13 13.08
N VAL A 316 84.18 -20.99 13.17
CA VAL A 316 83.59 -19.66 13.00
C VAL A 316 83.01 -19.50 11.59
N ALA A 317 83.71 -19.98 10.56
CA ALA A 317 83.22 -19.92 9.18
C ALA A 317 81.97 -20.80 8.95
N ILE A 318 81.89 -21.96 9.60
CA ILE A 318 80.71 -22.84 9.55
C ILE A 318 79.52 -22.17 10.22
N ASP A 319 79.70 -21.58 11.41
CA ASP A 319 78.62 -20.86 12.10
C ASP A 319 78.11 -19.67 11.26
N PHE A 320 79.02 -18.89 10.67
CA PHE A 320 78.66 -17.81 9.76
C PHE A 320 77.86 -18.31 8.54
N LYS A 321 78.29 -19.40 7.91
CA LYS A 321 77.59 -20.02 6.78
C LYS A 321 76.17 -20.48 7.16
N ASN A 322 76.00 -21.07 8.34
CA ASN A 322 74.69 -21.52 8.82
C ASN A 322 73.75 -20.33 9.08
N LYS A 323 74.25 -19.27 9.71
CA LYS A 323 73.51 -18.01 9.89
C LYS A 323 73.08 -17.40 8.55
N TYR A 324 73.98 -17.35 7.58
CA TYR A 324 73.67 -16.87 6.23
C TYR A 324 72.57 -17.71 5.54
N LEU A 325 72.63 -19.04 5.64
CA LEU A 325 71.62 -19.92 5.06
C LEU A 325 70.24 -19.71 5.69
N MET A 326 70.17 -19.55 7.02
CA MET A 326 68.91 -19.25 7.72
C MET A 326 68.32 -17.92 7.26
N GLU A 327 69.15 -16.88 7.11
CA GLU A 327 68.70 -15.57 6.64
C GLU A 327 68.22 -15.62 5.18
N LYS A 328 68.92 -16.37 4.33
CA LYS A 328 68.50 -16.62 2.93
C LYS A 328 67.15 -17.32 2.86
N GLN A 329 66.88 -18.30 3.71
CA GLN A 329 65.57 -18.97 3.77
C GLN A 329 64.45 -18.02 4.22
N LYS A 330 64.72 -17.12 5.17
CA LYS A 330 63.74 -16.09 5.56
C LYS A 330 63.42 -15.17 4.39
N LEU A 331 64.45 -14.70 3.66
CA LEU A 331 64.26 -13.84 2.50
C LEU A 331 63.38 -14.51 1.43
N GLN A 332 63.65 -15.77 1.10
CA GLN A 332 62.84 -16.52 0.14
C GLN A 332 61.37 -16.67 0.56
N LYS A 333 61.10 -16.83 1.87
CA LYS A 333 59.73 -16.84 2.42
C LYS A 333 59.05 -15.48 2.26
N PHE A 334 59.78 -14.38 2.46
CA PHE A 334 59.25 -13.03 2.24
C PHE A 334 58.98 -12.76 0.76
N GLU A 335 59.91 -13.12 -0.13
CA GLU A 335 59.73 -13.01 -1.58
C GLU A 335 58.51 -13.81 -2.06
N SER A 336 58.32 -15.03 -1.55
CA SER A 336 57.14 -15.85 -1.88
C SER A 336 55.84 -15.18 -1.45
N LYS A 337 55.79 -14.60 -0.24
CA LYS A 337 54.63 -13.86 0.25
C LYS A 337 54.33 -12.61 -0.59
N MET A 338 55.37 -11.86 -0.97
CA MET A 338 55.24 -10.68 -1.83
C MET A 338 54.81 -11.05 -3.26
N GLY A 339 55.27 -12.20 -3.77
CA GLY A 339 54.83 -12.77 -5.04
C GLY A 339 53.34 -13.10 -5.05
N CYS A 340 52.82 -13.75 -3.98
CA CYS A 340 51.39 -14.05 -3.84
C CYS A 340 50.53 -12.77 -3.77
N LEU A 341 50.99 -11.72 -3.08
CA LEU A 341 50.27 -10.45 -3.03
C LEU A 341 50.26 -9.74 -4.38
N SER A 342 51.37 -9.80 -5.11
CA SER A 342 51.49 -9.19 -6.45
C SER A 342 50.70 -9.95 -7.52
N SER A 343 50.61 -11.29 -7.43
CA SER A 343 49.76 -12.08 -8.33
C SER A 343 48.27 -11.90 -8.03
N SER A 344 47.90 -11.72 -6.75
CA SER A 344 46.53 -11.41 -6.34
C SER A 344 46.01 -10.07 -6.88
N PHE A 345 46.91 -9.09 -7.09
CA PHE A 345 46.58 -7.81 -7.73
C PHE A 345 46.54 -7.88 -9.27
N LYS A 346 47.29 -8.79 -9.91
CA LYS A 346 47.34 -8.93 -11.38
C LYS A 346 46.36 -9.96 -11.96
N GLN A 347 45.82 -10.88 -11.15
CA GLN A 347 44.83 -11.87 -11.61
C GLN A 347 43.37 -11.39 -11.51
N ARG A 348 43.10 -10.20 -10.95
CA ARG A 348 41.73 -9.66 -10.87
C ARG A 348 41.24 -8.94 -12.15
N SER A 349 42.04 -8.89 -13.21
CA SER A 349 41.72 -8.11 -14.41
C SER A 349 41.42 -8.91 -15.68
N ASN A 350 41.49 -10.25 -15.69
CA ASN A 350 41.15 -11.04 -16.88
C ASN A 350 40.37 -12.32 -16.50
N SER A 351 39.18 -12.50 -17.10
CA SER A 351 38.20 -13.62 -17.02
C SER A 351 37.27 -13.62 -15.78
N ILE A 352 36.08 -12.99 -15.89
CA ILE A 352 34.77 -13.61 -16.21
C ILE A 352 34.31 -14.57 -15.09
N SER A 353 33.54 -14.08 -14.10
CA SER A 353 32.08 -13.82 -14.18
C SER A 353 31.28 -15.11 -14.28
N TYR A 354 30.76 -15.60 -13.15
CA TYR A 354 29.40 -16.11 -12.96
C TYR A 354 29.14 -16.30 -11.46
N HIS A 355 28.66 -15.25 -10.79
CA HIS A 355 27.47 -15.28 -9.92
C HIS A 355 27.17 -13.88 -9.39
N LEU A 356 26.76 -13.01 -10.31
CA LEU A 356 25.81 -11.94 -10.00
C LEU A 356 24.74 -11.95 -11.11
N LYS A 357 23.96 -13.03 -11.18
CA LYS A 357 22.76 -13.06 -12.03
C LYS A 357 21.67 -12.26 -11.32
N ASN A 358 21.70 -10.96 -11.56
CA ASN A 358 20.53 -10.13 -11.79
C ASN A 358 20.99 -8.95 -12.65
N GLU A 359 21.56 -9.24 -13.81
CA GLU A 359 21.61 -8.25 -14.88
C GLU A 359 20.20 -8.19 -15.47
N LEU A 360 19.40 -7.33 -14.86
CA LEU A 360 18.18 -6.76 -15.41
C LEU A 360 18.45 -6.36 -16.86
N ASN A 361 17.49 -6.65 -17.74
CA ASN A 361 17.45 -6.23 -19.15
C ASN A 361 17.90 -4.75 -19.26
N PRO A 362 18.63 -4.29 -20.30
CA PRO A 362 19.02 -2.88 -20.44
C PRO A 362 17.87 -1.88 -20.16
N ASN A 363 16.62 -2.22 -20.48
CA ASN A 363 15.45 -1.42 -20.09
C ASN A 363 15.14 -1.47 -18.59
N GLU A 364 15.26 -2.62 -17.95
CA GLU A 364 15.05 -2.77 -16.51
C GLU A 364 16.19 -2.12 -15.69
N LYS A 365 17.43 -2.13 -16.20
CA LYS A 365 18.57 -1.41 -15.61
C LYS A 365 18.41 0.11 -15.72
N LEU A 366 17.79 0.58 -16.81
CA LEU A 366 17.40 1.98 -16.98
C LEU A 366 16.31 2.38 -15.98
N ILE A 367 15.30 1.53 -15.78
CA ILE A 367 14.24 1.74 -14.77
C ILE A 367 14.84 1.73 -13.35
N GLU A 368 15.73 0.81 -13.04
CA GLU A 368 16.40 0.75 -11.74
C GLU A 368 17.26 2.01 -11.49
N LEU A 369 17.96 2.51 -12.51
CA LEU A 369 18.71 3.76 -12.44
C LEU A 369 17.80 4.98 -12.29
N GLN A 370 16.65 5.01 -12.97
CA GLN A 370 15.65 6.06 -12.79
C GLN A 370 15.06 6.06 -11.38
N ASN A 371 14.69 4.90 -10.85
CA ASN A 371 14.19 4.78 -9.48
C ASN A 371 15.25 5.19 -8.45
N LYS A 372 16.53 4.84 -8.68
CA LYS A 372 17.64 5.28 -7.83
C LYS A 372 17.87 6.78 -7.91
N LEU A 373 17.71 7.38 -9.09
CA LEU A 373 17.80 8.83 -9.27
C LEU A 373 16.67 9.54 -8.50
N GLU A 374 15.43 9.06 -8.65
CA GLU A 374 14.25 9.60 -7.95
C GLU A 374 14.42 9.53 -6.42
N LEU A 375 14.90 8.39 -5.91
CA LEU A 375 15.18 8.22 -4.47
C LEU A 375 16.23 9.24 -3.97
N VAL A 376 17.30 9.46 -4.73
CA VAL A 376 18.34 10.43 -4.39
C VAL A 376 17.80 11.87 -4.46
N GLU A 377 16.89 12.17 -5.39
CA GLU A 377 16.22 13.47 -5.47
C GLU A 377 15.28 13.71 -4.28
N GLU A 378 14.53 12.70 -3.85
CA GLU A 378 13.72 12.74 -2.63
C GLU A 378 14.59 12.94 -1.38
N GLU A 379 15.69 12.19 -1.24
CA GLU A 379 16.64 12.37 -0.14
C GLU A 379 17.22 13.80 -0.13
N ARG A 380 17.61 14.31 -1.30
CA ARG A 380 18.11 15.69 -1.44
C ARG A 380 17.04 16.72 -1.04
N ALA A 381 15.78 16.51 -1.42
CA ALA A 381 14.68 17.38 -1.05
C ALA A 381 14.42 17.35 0.47
N ALA A 382 14.40 16.17 1.08
CA ALA A 382 14.24 16.00 2.52
C ALA A 382 15.38 16.64 3.33
N PHE A 383 16.63 16.49 2.87
CA PHE A 383 17.78 17.16 3.49
C PHE A 383 17.67 18.68 3.38
N LYS A 384 17.18 19.21 2.26
CA LYS A 384 16.96 20.64 2.07
C LYS A 384 15.89 21.17 3.02
N GLU A 385 14.74 20.52 3.11
CA GLU A 385 13.65 20.90 4.03
C GLU A 385 14.10 20.87 5.49
N ARG A 386 14.87 19.85 5.88
CA ARG A 386 15.46 19.75 7.22
C ARG A 386 16.42 20.89 7.51
N LEU A 387 17.26 21.26 6.53
CA LEU A 387 18.18 22.39 6.66
C LEU A 387 17.42 23.72 6.79
N ASP A 388 16.40 23.94 5.97
CA ASP A 388 15.57 25.15 6.01
C ASP A 388 14.84 25.30 7.35
N THR A 389 14.30 24.19 7.88
CA THR A 389 13.67 24.16 9.21
C THR A 389 14.67 24.50 10.32
N LEU A 390 15.91 23.99 10.23
CA LEU A 390 16.96 24.29 11.20
C LEU A 390 17.36 25.77 11.15
N ILE A 391 17.49 26.33 9.94
CA ILE A 391 17.80 27.75 9.74
C ILE A 391 16.70 28.62 10.34
N MET A 392 15.43 28.29 10.10
CA MET A 392 14.29 29.02 10.66
C MET A 392 14.29 28.97 12.19
N LEU A 393 14.46 27.79 12.79
CA LEU A 393 14.53 27.63 14.25
C LEU A 393 15.68 28.45 14.85
N ASN A 394 16.84 28.43 14.20
CA ASN A 394 18.01 29.16 14.67
C ASN A 394 17.79 30.68 14.57
N LYS A 395 17.12 31.15 13.53
CA LYS A 395 16.72 32.56 13.38
C LYS A 395 15.76 32.98 14.49
N ASP A 396 14.76 32.16 14.81
CA ASP A 396 13.81 32.42 15.90
C ASP A 396 14.49 32.44 17.27
N ASN A 397 15.43 31.52 17.50
CA ASN A 397 16.26 31.51 18.70
C ASN A 397 17.06 32.80 18.82
N VAL A 398 17.75 33.23 17.76
CA VAL A 398 18.52 34.50 17.75
C VAL A 398 17.60 35.69 18.02
N HIS A 399 16.41 35.73 17.43
CA HIS A 399 15.43 36.79 17.72
C HIS A 399 14.97 36.78 19.18
N THR A 400 14.75 35.60 19.76
CA THR A 400 14.32 35.43 21.15
C THR A 400 15.43 35.84 22.13
N PHE A 401 16.68 35.45 21.86
CA PHE A 401 17.84 35.88 22.62
C PHE A 401 18.04 37.39 22.53
N THR A 402 17.93 37.98 21.33
CA THR A 402 18.05 39.43 21.13
C THR A 402 16.98 40.19 21.91
N ARG A 403 15.72 39.71 21.89
CA ARG A 403 14.63 40.31 22.66
C ARG A 403 14.90 40.22 24.18
N SER A 404 15.36 39.08 24.65
CA SER A 404 15.68 38.86 26.07
C SER A 404 16.83 39.77 26.53
N LEU A 405 17.88 39.92 25.70
CA LEU A 405 18.99 40.84 25.94
C LEU A 405 18.52 42.30 26.00
N ASN A 406 17.65 42.72 25.08
CA ASN A 406 17.11 44.07 25.08
C ASN A 406 16.25 44.34 26.32
N ASN A 407 15.45 43.35 26.76
CA ASN A 407 14.66 43.46 27.99
C ASN A 407 15.57 43.58 29.23
N MET A 408 16.62 42.75 29.33
CA MET A 408 17.61 42.85 30.42
C MET A 408 18.33 44.20 30.41
N LYS A 409 18.70 44.70 29.22
CA LYS A 409 19.32 46.02 29.08
C LYS A 409 18.39 47.13 29.55
N GLN A 410 17.09 47.06 29.26
CA GLN A 410 16.11 48.05 29.73
C GLN A 410 15.95 48.01 31.26
N GLN A 411 15.95 46.82 31.86
CA GLN A 411 15.88 46.65 33.31
C GLN A 411 17.11 47.19 34.05
N LEU A 412 18.29 47.20 33.42
CA LEU A 412 19.52 47.75 33.99
C LEU A 412 19.65 49.27 33.88
N ILE A 413 18.82 49.92 33.05
CA ILE A 413 18.83 51.37 32.82
C ILE A 413 17.75 52.08 33.65
N GLN A 414 16.75 51.35 34.16
CA GLN A 414 15.80 51.80 35.19
C GLN A 414 16.41 51.62 36.58
#